data_AF-A0A7S1J372-F1
#
_entry.id   AF-A0A7S1J372-F1
#
_cell.length_a   1.000
_cell.length_b   1.000
_cell.length_c   1.000
_cell.angle_alpha   90.00
_cell.angle_beta   90.00
_cell.angle_gamma   90.00
#
_symmetry.space_group_name_H-M   'P 1'
#
loop_
_entity.id
_entity.type
_entity.pdbx_description
1 polymer ?
#
loop_
_entity_poly.entity_id
_entity_poly.type
_entity_poly.pdbx_seq_one_letter_code
_entity_poly.pdbx_strand_id
1 'polypeptide(L)'
;PPMLRCARPQVWYFHNNLKYEFDLEFNLAVTYPQTSPELALPELDGKTVKMYRGGKICMTAHFEPLWARNVPHFGIAHALALGMGPWLAAEVPSLVDAKLIKPNA
;
A
#
# COMPACT_ATOMS: atom_id res chain seq x y z
N PRO A 1 -10.72 21.88 12.43
CA PRO A 1 -11.55 20.80 13.02
C PRO A 1 -10.87 19.43 12.88
N PRO A 2 -10.56 18.72 13.97
CA PRO A 2 -9.89 17.43 13.89
C PRO A 2 -10.94 16.41 13.43
N MET A 3 -10.99 16.17 12.11
CA MET A 3 -11.84 15.10 11.57
C MET A 3 -11.37 13.78 12.18
N LEU A 4 -12.30 13.15 12.89
CA LEU A 4 -12.35 11.74 13.28
C LEU A 4 -11.48 10.85 12.38
N ARG A 5 -10.22 10.60 12.78
CA ARG A 5 -9.41 9.52 12.23
C ARG A 5 -9.89 8.22 12.88
N CYS A 6 -10.95 7.63 12.34
CA CYS A 6 -11.33 6.26 12.64
C CYS A 6 -10.16 5.34 12.19
N ALA A 7 -9.48 4.72 13.15
CA ALA A 7 -8.44 3.68 13.01
C ALA A 7 -7.63 3.70 11.69
N ARG A 8 -6.40 4.23 11.72
CA ARG A 8 -5.44 3.98 10.64
C ARG A 8 -5.14 2.47 10.61
N PRO A 9 -5.49 1.73 9.55
CA PRO A 9 -5.15 0.32 9.46
C PRO A 9 -3.63 0.18 9.44
N GLN A 10 -3.12 -0.84 10.13
CA GLN A 10 -1.71 -1.17 10.12
C GLN A 10 -1.49 -2.40 9.28
N VAL A 11 -0.42 -2.36 8.48
CA VAL A 11 -0.01 -3.46 7.62
C VAL A 11 1.35 -3.93 8.08
N TRP A 12 1.55 -5.24 8.11
CA TRP A 12 2.80 -5.81 8.57
C TRP A 12 3.34 -6.79 7.54
N TYR A 13 4.66 -6.87 7.48
CA TYR A 13 5.38 -7.79 6.61
C TYR A 13 6.50 -8.47 7.40
N PHE A 14 6.58 -9.79 7.27
CA PHE A 14 7.64 -10.57 7.90
C PHE A 14 8.76 -10.82 6.90
N HIS A 15 9.98 -10.42 7.27
CA HIS A 15 11.18 -10.66 6.47
C HIS A 15 12.36 -10.97 7.39
N ASN A 16 13.11 -12.03 7.11
CA ASN A 16 14.29 -12.46 7.88
C ASN A 16 14.05 -12.56 9.42
N ASN A 17 12.93 -13.18 9.82
CA ASN A 17 12.48 -13.32 11.22
C ASN A 17 12.22 -12.00 11.96
N LEU A 18 12.10 -10.89 11.24
CA LEU A 18 11.76 -9.59 11.79
C LEU A 18 10.39 -9.13 11.27
N LYS A 19 9.61 -8.52 12.15
CA LYS A 19 8.32 -7.92 11.82
C LYS A 19 8.52 -6.46 11.48
N TYR A 20 8.07 -6.05 10.30
CA TYR A 20 8.01 -4.67 9.87
C TYR A 20 6.55 -4.25 9.85
N GLU A 21 6.23 -3.15 10.53
CA GLU A 21 4.87 -2.60 10.61
C GLU A 21 4.87 -1.22 9.95
N PHE A 22 3.81 -0.92 9.21
CA PHE A 22 3.63 0.34 8.52
C PHE A 22 2.21 0.85 8.71
N ASP A 23 2.08 2.17 8.90
CA ASP A 23 0.79 2.83 8.91
C ASP A 23 0.25 2.98 7.48
N LEU A 24 -0.92 2.38 7.22
CA LEU A 24 -1.60 2.48 5.93
C LEU A 24 -2.67 3.58 5.97
N GLU A 25 -2.62 4.45 4.97
CA GLU A 25 -3.70 5.40 4.67
C GLU A 25 -4.26 5.07 3.29
N PHE A 26 -5.59 5.05 3.15
CA PHE A 26 -6.23 4.84 1.86
C PHE A 26 -7.31 5.88 1.63
N ASN A 27 -7.42 6.35 0.39
CA ASN A 27 -8.44 7.30 -0.03
C ASN A 27 -9.36 6.65 -1.05
N LEU A 28 -10.67 6.81 -0.84
CA LEU A 28 -11.71 6.33 -1.75
C LEU A 28 -12.17 7.48 -2.65
N ALA A 29 -12.15 7.27 -3.96
CA ALA A 29 -12.74 8.20 -4.92
C ALA A 29 -14.27 8.11 -4.89
N VAL A 30 -14.95 9.19 -5.28
CA VAL A 30 -16.42 9.24 -5.42
C VAL A 30 -16.94 8.21 -6.45
N THR A 31 -16.09 7.84 -7.41
CA THR A 31 -16.38 6.85 -8.46
C THR A 31 -16.08 5.41 -8.04
N TYR A 32 -15.71 5.14 -6.79
CA TYR A 32 -15.54 3.77 -6.29
C TYR A 32 -16.87 3.00 -6.38
N PRO A 33 -16.90 1.75 -6.89
CA PRO A 33 -15.79 0.82 -7.14
C PRO A 33 -15.19 0.85 -8.56
N GLN A 34 -15.67 1.75 -9.45
CA GLN A 34 -15.19 1.83 -10.83
C GLN A 34 -13.71 2.21 -10.90
N THR A 35 -13.27 3.10 -10.00
CA THR A 35 -11.85 3.43 -9.80
C THR A 35 -11.31 2.69 -8.59
N SER A 36 -10.11 2.13 -8.70
CA SER A 36 -9.42 1.50 -7.58
C SER A 36 -9.07 2.52 -6.47
N PRO A 37 -9.04 2.10 -5.19
CA PRO A 37 -8.62 2.97 -4.10
C PRO A 37 -7.14 3.33 -4.21
N GLU A 38 -6.79 4.54 -3.77
CA GLU A 38 -5.39 4.96 -3.68
C GLU A 38 -4.83 4.56 -2.31
N LEU A 39 -3.77 3.75 -2.29
CA LEU A 39 -3.09 3.29 -1.08
C LEU A 39 -1.80 4.10 -0.86
N ALA A 40 -1.59 4.59 0.36
CA ALA A 40 -0.45 5.40 0.73
C ALA A 40 0.22 4.89 2.01
N LEU A 41 1.55 4.88 2.00
CA LEU A 41 2.42 4.57 3.13
C LEU A 41 3.36 5.78 3.37
N PRO A 42 2.95 6.75 4.21
CA PRO A 42 3.70 8.01 4.38
C PRO A 42 5.12 7.81 4.92
N GLU A 43 5.37 6.72 5.66
CA GLU A 43 6.69 6.42 6.25
C GLU A 43 7.76 6.00 5.22
N LEU A 44 7.32 5.60 4.03
CA LEU A 44 8.18 5.12 2.95
C LEU A 44 8.36 6.16 1.83
N ASP A 45 7.74 7.33 1.94
CA ASP A 45 7.85 8.40 0.96
C ASP A 45 9.32 8.81 0.75
N GLY A 46 9.76 8.79 -0.51
CA GLY A 46 11.15 9.09 -0.90
C GLY A 46 12.19 8.01 -0.59
N LYS A 47 11.82 6.87 0.00
CA LYS A 47 12.75 5.75 0.26
C LYS A 47 12.79 4.72 -0.87
N THR A 48 11.77 4.69 -1.73
CA THR A 48 11.69 3.79 -2.89
C THR A 48 11.41 4.58 -4.16
N VAL A 49 11.88 4.05 -5.31
CA VAL A 49 11.58 4.61 -6.64
C VAL A 49 10.16 4.23 -7.09
N LYS A 50 9.56 3.18 -6.51
CA LYS A 50 8.20 2.70 -6.83
C LYS A 50 7.12 3.35 -5.96
N MET A 51 7.29 4.63 -5.67
CA MET A 51 6.29 5.48 -5.03
C MET A 51 6.06 6.76 -5.82
N TYR A 52 4.79 7.17 -5.89
CA TYR A 52 4.38 8.48 -6.34
C TYR A 52 4.42 9.48 -5.18
N ARG A 53 4.35 10.77 -5.50
CA ARG A 53 4.38 11.87 -4.53
C ARG A 53 3.36 11.66 -3.40
N GLY A 54 3.81 11.80 -2.15
CA GLY A 54 2.96 11.66 -0.97
C GLY A 54 2.81 10.21 -0.52
N GLY A 55 3.82 9.36 -0.75
CA GLY A 55 3.84 7.97 -0.29
C GLY A 55 2.82 7.05 -0.95
N LYS A 56 2.21 7.46 -2.06
CA LYS A 56 1.27 6.62 -2.82
C LYS A 56 2.02 5.49 -3.50
N ILE A 57 1.57 4.25 -3.32
CA ILE A 57 2.25 3.10 -3.94
C ILE A 57 2.03 3.12 -5.45
N CYS A 58 3.10 2.87 -6.22
CA CYS A 58 2.97 2.64 -7.66
C CYS A 58 2.44 1.22 -7.88
N MET A 59 1.15 1.10 -8.23
CA MET A 59 0.58 -0.18 -8.62
C MET A 59 1.18 -0.63 -9.96
N THR A 60 1.26 -1.94 -10.19
CA THR A 60 1.78 -2.46 -11.45
C THR A 60 0.86 -2.05 -12.61
N ALA A 61 1.41 -1.80 -13.80
CA ALA A 61 0.63 -1.44 -14.98
C ALA A 61 -0.47 -2.46 -15.35
N HIS A 62 -0.35 -3.70 -14.86
CA HIS A 62 -1.32 -4.77 -15.07
C HIS A 62 -2.51 -4.72 -14.09
N PHE A 63 -2.42 -3.93 -13.01
CA PHE A 63 -3.46 -3.86 -11.98
C PHE A 63 -4.72 -3.13 -12.46
N GLU A 64 -4.57 -1.98 -13.14
CA GLU A 64 -5.70 -1.21 -13.67
C GLU A 64 -6.59 -2.00 -14.65
N PRO A 65 -6.05 -2.68 -15.68
CA PRO A 65 -6.88 -3.49 -16.57
C PRO A 65 -7.50 -4.71 -15.87
N LEU A 66 -6.82 -5.28 -14.87
CA LEU A 66 -7.37 -6.37 -14.06
C LEU A 66 -8.53 -5.89 -13.19
N TRP A 67 -8.42 -4.69 -12.61
CA TRP A 67 -9.48 -4.08 -11.83
C TRP A 67 -10.70 -3.79 -12.70
N ALA A 68 -10.49 -3.10 -13.83
CA ALA A 68 -11.57 -2.69 -14.75
C ALA A 68 -12.42 -3.88 -15.25
N ARG A 69 -11.81 -5.06 -15.45
CA ARG A 69 -12.52 -6.28 -15.89
C ARG A 69 -13.38 -6.93 -14.80
N ASN A 70 -13.08 -6.69 -13.53
CA ASN A 70 -13.71 -7.35 -12.39
C ASN A 70 -14.58 -6.42 -11.54
N VAL A 71 -14.73 -5.14 -11.93
CA VAL A 71 -15.73 -4.23 -11.33
C VAL A 71 -17.14 -4.77 -11.66
N PRO A 72 -18.08 -4.80 -10.69
CA PRO A 72 -18.02 -4.28 -9.32
C PRO A 72 -17.70 -5.33 -8.24
N HIS A 73 -17.22 -6.53 -8.60
CA HIS A 73 -16.93 -7.60 -7.64
C HIS A 73 -15.69 -7.33 -6.78
N PHE A 74 -14.77 -6.50 -7.27
CA PHE A 74 -13.59 -6.10 -6.53
C PHE A 74 -13.88 -5.00 -5.50
N GLY A 75 -13.12 -5.05 -4.40
CA GLY A 75 -13.23 -4.09 -3.32
C GLY A 75 -11.91 -3.89 -2.58
N ILE A 76 -11.95 -3.22 -1.44
CA ILE A 76 -10.74 -2.83 -0.68
C ILE A 76 -9.85 -4.03 -0.37
N ALA A 77 -10.44 -5.17 0.05
CA ALA A 77 -9.67 -6.39 0.34
C ALA A 77 -8.87 -6.88 -0.89
N HIS A 78 -9.46 -6.83 -2.08
CA HIS A 78 -8.78 -7.19 -3.33
C HIS A 78 -7.68 -6.20 -3.69
N ALA A 79 -7.89 -4.90 -3.45
CA ALA A 79 -6.86 -3.89 -3.65
C ALA A 79 -5.64 -4.10 -2.72
N LEU A 80 -5.87 -4.48 -1.47
CA LEU A 80 -4.79 -4.82 -0.53
C LEU A 80 -4.08 -6.11 -0.95
N ALA A 81 -4.83 -7.16 -1.31
CA ALA A 81 -4.27 -8.46 -1.66
C ALA A 81 -3.49 -8.46 -2.99
N LEU A 82 -4.02 -7.82 -4.03
CA LEU A 82 -3.42 -7.82 -5.38
C LEU A 82 -2.48 -6.64 -5.61
N GLY A 83 -2.70 -5.54 -4.88
CA GLY A 83 -1.91 -4.33 -5.01
C GLY A 83 -0.77 -4.28 -4.02
N MET A 84 -1.14 -4.15 -2.75
CA MET A 84 -0.20 -3.88 -1.66
C MET A 84 0.63 -5.11 -1.30
N GLY A 85 0.04 -6.32 -1.30
CA GLY A 85 0.76 -7.56 -0.99
C GLY A 85 1.98 -7.78 -1.89
N PRO A 86 1.82 -7.82 -3.22
CA PRO A 86 2.95 -7.96 -4.15
C PRO A 86 3.93 -6.80 -4.08
N TRP A 87 3.45 -5.58 -3.83
CA TRP A 87 4.31 -4.41 -3.68
C TRP A 87 5.22 -4.52 -2.44
N LEU A 88 4.65 -4.86 -1.27
CA LEU A 88 5.40 -5.08 -0.03
C LEU A 88 6.43 -6.21 -0.21
N ALA A 89 6.05 -7.30 -0.89
CA ALA A 89 6.95 -8.41 -1.14
C ALA A 89 8.17 -8.03 -2.00
N ALA A 90 8.02 -7.08 -2.92
CA ALA A 90 9.12 -6.61 -3.77
C ALA A 90 9.97 -5.52 -3.10
N GLU A 91 9.33 -4.56 -2.41
CA GLU A 91 10.02 -3.36 -1.91
C GLU A 91 10.59 -3.54 -0.50
N VAL A 92 9.94 -4.31 0.39
CA VAL A 92 10.43 -4.49 1.77
C VAL A 92 11.84 -5.11 1.78
N PRO A 93 12.16 -6.19 1.04
CA PRO A 93 13.52 -6.72 1.00
C PRO A 93 14.55 -5.68 0.53
N SER A 94 14.24 -4.93 -0.53
CA SER A 94 15.12 -3.88 -1.05
C SER A 94 15.37 -2.77 -0.02
N LEU A 95 14.35 -2.41 0.76
CA LEU A 95 14.44 -1.40 1.82
C LEU A 95 15.24 -1.88 3.04
N VAL A 96 15.13 -3.17 3.37
CA VAL A 96 15.93 -3.81 4.43
C VAL A 96 17.41 -3.84 4.04
N ASP A 97 17.71 -4.25 2.81
CA ASP A 97 19.09 -4.29 2.29
C ASP A 97 19.72 -2.90 2.24
N ALA A 98 18.94 -1.89 1.87
CA ALA A 98 19.36 -0.48 1.90
C ALA A 98 19.45 0.11 3.33
N LYS A 99 19.04 -0.62 4.37
CA LYS A 99 19.00 -0.19 5.78
C LYS A 99 18.17 1.08 6.02
N LEU A 100 17.13 1.30 5.20
CA LEU A 100 16.25 2.49 5.28
C LEU A 100 15.05 2.30 6.21
N ILE A 101 14.76 1.06 6.60
CA ILE A 101 13.67 0.71 7.51
C ILE A 101 14.20 -0.04 8.73
N LYS A 102 13.60 0.20 9.89
CA LYS A 102 13.90 -0.50 11.14
C LYS A 102 12.78 -1.49 11.45
N PRO A 103 13.10 -2.70 11.94
CA PRO A 103 12.07 -3.60 12.44
C PRO A 103 11.41 -2.98 13.68
N ASN A 104 10.13 -3.28 13.89
CA ASN A 104 9.50 -2.95 15.17
C ASN A 104 10.02 -3.96 16.20
N ALA A 105 10.71 -3.46 17.24
CA ALA A 105 11.34 -4.28 18.27
C ALA A 105 10.33 -4.73 19.33
#